data_AF-A0A951DU08-F1
#
_entry.id   AF-A0A951DU08-F1
#
_cell.length_a   1.000
_cell.length_b   1.000
_cell.length_c   1.000
_cell.angle_alpha   90.00
_cell.angle_beta   90.00
_cell.angle_gamma   90.00
#
_symmetry.space_group_name_H-M   'P 1'
#
loop_
_entity.id
_entity.type
_entity.pdbx_description
1 polymer ?
#
loop_
_entity_poly.entity_id
_entity_poly.type
_entity_poly.pdbx_seq_one_letter_code
_entity_poly.pdbx_strand_id
1 'polypeptide(L)'
;MIVYDRRRNRNVLDFFTYKNIQGRAGRMGTYFVGKVYMLEKPPEEDEVVVEYSIGEQTSDTPLSLLLQLDEEDLSELSRARVDEAIERSFLSADTLRLNGSVPPDVQNRVALDVHERLVGGDDSLIWSGFPKQIELVAVSEIIVGALSGPRLHDLGIKSGAQLTWHLNSLSQSGGLSAYLRQVAAGILPGQSVSDKIDEALKIVRNVVAFHFPRDLMVLDRIISEVAGRLDMTPPNYSIYAEATENLFMPWTIAALDEYGIPIQIGKKLSGLLDQYDLDRTLQDLRAVDVGNVTELTEFERGLVASVQETI
;
A
#
# COMPACT_ATOMS: atom_id res chain seq x y z
N MET A 1 -34.74 -6.07 -14.11
CA MET A 1 -33.97 -7.27 -13.74
C MET A 1 -34.94 -8.39 -13.43
N ILE A 2 -34.64 -9.63 -13.83
CA ILE A 2 -35.48 -10.81 -13.61
C ILE A 2 -34.69 -11.82 -12.77
N VAL A 3 -35.27 -12.28 -11.67
CA VAL A 3 -34.74 -13.37 -10.85
C VAL A 3 -35.56 -14.62 -11.17
N TYR A 4 -34.92 -15.56 -11.89
CA TYR A 4 -35.58 -16.76 -12.43
C TYR A 4 -35.68 -17.89 -11.40
N ASP A 5 -34.62 -18.14 -10.63
CA ASP A 5 -34.54 -19.22 -9.65
C ASP A 5 -34.10 -18.63 -8.30
N ARG A 6 -34.70 -19.11 -7.22
CA ARG A 6 -34.37 -18.70 -5.86
C ARG A 6 -33.17 -19.46 -5.27
N ARG A 7 -32.62 -20.45 -5.97
CA ARG A 7 -31.45 -21.21 -5.54
C ARG A 7 -30.16 -20.58 -6.02
N ARG A 8 -29.27 -20.31 -5.07
CA ARG A 8 -27.86 -20.01 -5.34
C ARG A 8 -27.04 -21.22 -4.89
N ASN A 9 -26.67 -22.06 -5.84
CA ASN A 9 -26.00 -23.34 -5.60
C ASN A 9 -26.88 -24.29 -4.73
N ARG A 10 -26.49 -24.57 -3.48
CA ARG A 10 -27.25 -25.42 -2.54
C ARG A 10 -28.20 -24.65 -1.62
N ASN A 11 -28.13 -23.32 -1.59
CA ASN A 11 -28.87 -22.48 -0.65
C ASN A 11 -30.01 -21.72 -1.34
N VAL A 12 -31.10 -21.50 -0.60
CA VAL A 12 -32.22 -20.64 -1.03
C VAL A 12 -31.87 -19.18 -0.71
N LEU A 13 -32.22 -18.24 -1.60
CA LEU A 13 -32.05 -16.80 -1.36
C LEU A 13 -32.74 -16.40 -0.05
N ASP A 14 -31.94 -15.81 0.84
CA ASP A 14 -32.39 -15.14 2.05
C ASP A 14 -32.94 -13.74 1.76
N PHE A 15 -33.62 -13.16 2.75
CA PHE A 15 -34.25 -11.85 2.63
C PHE A 15 -33.23 -10.72 2.42
N PHE A 16 -32.06 -10.80 3.07
CA PHE A 16 -31.00 -9.81 2.95
C PHE A 16 -30.40 -9.75 1.54
N THR A 17 -30.10 -10.90 0.95
CA THR A 17 -29.58 -11.01 -0.42
C THR A 17 -30.63 -10.51 -1.41
N TYR A 18 -31.91 -10.84 -1.19
CA TYR A 18 -33.01 -10.31 -1.99
C TYR A 18 -33.08 -8.77 -1.95
N LYS A 19 -32.98 -8.14 -0.77
CA LYS A 19 -32.95 -6.68 -0.63
C LYS A 19 -31.73 -6.04 -1.30
N ASN A 20 -30.55 -6.66 -1.20
CA ASN A 20 -29.34 -6.19 -1.88
C ASN A 20 -29.49 -6.22 -3.42
N ILE A 21 -30.09 -7.28 -3.93
CA ILE A 21 -30.40 -7.44 -5.36
C ILE A 21 -31.40 -6.37 -5.82
N GLN A 22 -32.44 -6.10 -5.03
CA GLN A 22 -33.40 -5.04 -5.32
C GLN A 22 -32.76 -3.63 -5.29
N GLY A 23 -31.91 -3.36 -4.29
CA GLY A 23 -31.24 -2.07 -4.14
C GLY A 23 -30.30 -1.71 -5.31
N ARG A 24 -29.75 -2.70 -5.99
CA ARG A 24 -28.84 -2.52 -7.15
C ARG A 24 -29.55 -2.42 -8.50
N ALA A 25 -30.88 -2.53 -8.54
CA ALA A 25 -31.64 -2.49 -9.79
C ALA A 25 -31.82 -1.08 -10.36
N GLY A 26 -31.69 -0.03 -9.54
CA GLY A 26 -31.68 1.36 -9.97
C GLY A 26 -30.27 1.84 -10.31
N ARG A 27 -30.14 2.79 -11.24
CA ARG A 27 -28.87 3.46 -11.55
C ARG A 27 -29.04 4.95 -11.38
N MET A 28 -28.34 5.50 -10.39
CA MET A 28 -28.31 6.93 -10.09
C MET A 28 -27.87 7.70 -11.35
N GLY A 29 -28.68 8.68 -11.78
CA GLY A 29 -28.40 9.51 -12.97
C GLY A 29 -28.87 8.94 -14.31
N THR A 30 -29.51 7.76 -14.36
CA THR A 30 -30.05 7.21 -15.63
C THR A 30 -31.43 6.60 -15.48
N TYR A 31 -31.61 5.70 -14.51
CA TYR A 31 -32.89 5.03 -14.26
C TYR A 31 -33.22 5.11 -12.77
N PHE A 32 -34.06 6.09 -12.43
CA PHE A 32 -34.48 6.35 -11.04
C PHE A 32 -35.35 5.22 -10.45
N VAL A 33 -36.02 4.43 -11.30
CA VAL A 33 -36.83 3.29 -10.87
C VAL A 33 -36.29 2.01 -11.51
N GLY A 34 -35.65 1.17 -10.69
CA GLY A 34 -35.26 -0.18 -11.07
C GLY A 34 -36.36 -1.18 -10.75
N LYS A 35 -36.95 -1.83 -11.78
CA LYS A 35 -37.95 -2.89 -11.57
C LYS A 35 -37.27 -4.26 -11.47
N VAL A 36 -37.58 -4.98 -10.40
CA VAL A 36 -37.16 -6.36 -10.18
C VAL A 36 -38.37 -7.27 -10.21
N TYR A 37 -38.34 -8.28 -11.09
CA TYR A 37 -39.39 -9.27 -11.23
C TYR A 37 -38.87 -10.62 -10.73
N MET A 38 -39.53 -11.17 -9.73
CA MET A 38 -39.23 -12.51 -9.19
C MET A 38 -40.30 -13.47 -9.69
N LEU A 39 -39.88 -14.56 -10.33
CA LEU A 39 -40.81 -15.55 -10.88
C LEU A 39 -41.27 -16.59 -9.85
N GLU A 40 -40.60 -16.63 -8.69
CA GLU A 40 -40.95 -17.45 -7.53
C GLU A 40 -41.40 -16.59 -6.34
N LYS A 41 -42.01 -17.22 -5.33
CA LYS A 41 -42.44 -16.53 -4.10
C LYS A 41 -41.24 -15.85 -3.42
N PRO A 42 -41.30 -14.54 -3.12
CA PRO A 42 -40.24 -13.83 -2.40
C PRO A 42 -39.89 -14.51 -1.07
N PRO A 43 -38.67 -14.30 -0.55
CA PRO A 43 -38.35 -14.66 0.82
C PRO A 43 -39.32 -14.05 1.81
N GLU A 44 -39.60 -14.78 2.89
CA GLU A 44 -40.31 -14.21 4.02
C GLU A 44 -39.47 -13.08 4.61
N GLU A 45 -40.12 -12.02 5.05
CA GLU A 45 -39.44 -10.90 5.68
C GLU A 45 -38.81 -11.40 6.98
N ASP A 46 -37.51 -11.23 7.09
CA ASP A 46 -36.72 -11.62 8.25
C ASP A 46 -36.12 -10.35 8.86
N GLU A 47 -36.33 -10.15 10.16
CA GLU A 47 -35.71 -9.04 10.88
C GLU A 47 -34.22 -9.35 11.05
N VAL A 48 -33.40 -8.78 10.17
CA VAL A 48 -31.94 -8.86 10.30
C VAL A 48 -31.53 -7.91 11.43
N VAL A 49 -31.42 -8.44 12.65
CA VAL A 49 -30.77 -7.75 13.75
C VAL A 49 -29.27 -7.76 13.49
N VAL A 50 -28.71 -6.59 13.20
CA VAL A 50 -27.25 -6.41 13.12
C VAL A 50 -26.74 -6.26 14.54
N GLU A 51 -26.29 -7.36 15.14
CA GLU A 51 -25.53 -7.30 16.38
C GLU A 51 -24.13 -6.76 16.08
N TYR A 52 -23.77 -5.67 16.73
CA TYR A 52 -22.45 -5.08 16.63
C TYR A 52 -21.57 -5.68 17.72
N SER A 53 -20.63 -6.55 17.36
CA SER A 53 -19.57 -7.07 18.25
C SER A 53 -18.51 -6.01 18.60
N ILE A 54 -18.94 -4.78 18.91
CA ILE A 54 -18.04 -3.70 19.30
C ILE A 54 -17.56 -3.98 20.72
N GLY A 55 -16.24 -4.11 20.89
CA GLY A 55 -15.61 -4.38 22.18
C GLY A 55 -15.58 -5.85 22.59
N GLU A 56 -16.15 -6.77 21.80
CA GLU A 56 -16.00 -8.21 22.07
C GLU A 56 -14.58 -8.65 21.73
N GLN A 57 -13.86 -9.09 22.77
CA GLN A 57 -12.51 -9.64 22.64
C GLN A 57 -12.55 -11.12 23.03
N THR A 58 -12.24 -11.97 22.07
CA THR A 58 -12.26 -13.43 22.24
C THR A 58 -10.85 -14.00 22.16
N SER A 59 -10.71 -15.31 22.35
CA SER A 59 -9.44 -16.02 22.11
C SER A 59 -8.93 -15.88 20.68
N ASP A 60 -9.83 -15.63 19.73
CA ASP A 60 -9.52 -15.54 18.31
C ASP A 60 -9.24 -14.11 17.84
N THR A 61 -9.44 -13.11 18.71
CA THR A 61 -9.10 -11.71 18.38
C THR A 61 -7.60 -11.62 18.07
N PRO A 62 -7.21 -11.09 16.89
CA PRO A 62 -5.82 -10.96 16.49
C PRO A 62 -4.98 -10.15 17.48
N LEU A 63 -3.81 -10.67 17.86
CA LEU A 63 -2.88 -9.97 18.75
C LEU A 63 -2.43 -8.60 18.21
N SER A 64 -2.34 -8.45 16.89
CA SER A 64 -2.01 -7.17 16.26
C SER A 64 -3.04 -6.08 16.54
N LEU A 65 -4.33 -6.44 16.66
CA LEU A 65 -5.38 -5.49 17.04
C LEU A 65 -5.35 -5.22 18.54
N LEU A 66 -5.16 -6.26 19.36
CA LEU A 66 -5.10 -6.12 20.82
C LEU A 66 -3.93 -5.22 21.27
N LEU A 67 -2.77 -5.31 20.60
CA LEU A 67 -1.62 -4.46 20.89
C LEU A 67 -1.85 -2.97 20.58
N GLN A 68 -2.85 -2.63 19.78
CA GLN A 68 -3.19 -1.24 19.44
C GLN A 68 -4.21 -0.63 20.40
N LEU A 69 -4.78 -1.43 21.30
CA LEU A 69 -5.71 -0.95 22.31
C LEU A 69 -4.97 -0.41 23.52
N ASP A 70 -5.55 0.60 24.16
CA ASP A 70 -5.08 1.07 25.46
C ASP A 70 -5.32 0.00 26.53
N GLU A 71 -4.52 0.00 27.59
CA GLU A 71 -4.59 -1.04 28.63
C GLU A 71 -5.96 -1.11 29.31
N GLU A 72 -6.67 0.03 29.40
CA GLU A 72 -8.02 0.13 29.97
C GLU A 72 -9.10 -0.50 29.08
N ASP A 73 -8.86 -0.59 27.77
CA ASP A 73 -9.80 -1.19 26.80
C ASP A 73 -9.61 -2.71 26.68
N LEU A 74 -8.52 -3.27 27.22
CA LEU A 74 -8.27 -4.71 27.17
C LEU A 74 -9.11 -5.46 28.22
N SER A 75 -9.83 -6.48 27.76
CA SER A 75 -10.39 -7.50 28.65
C SER A 75 -9.28 -8.23 29.40
N GLU A 76 -9.59 -8.83 30.56
CA GLU A 76 -8.61 -9.60 31.35
C GLU A 76 -7.94 -10.71 30.51
N LEU A 77 -8.72 -11.41 29.67
CA LEU A 77 -8.20 -12.43 28.76
C LEU A 77 -7.22 -11.86 27.74
N SER A 78 -7.59 -10.76 27.09
CA SER A 78 -6.73 -10.13 26.08
C SER A 78 -5.48 -9.53 26.68
N ARG A 79 -5.59 -8.92 27.87
CA ARG A 79 -4.45 -8.38 28.60
C ARG A 79 -3.42 -9.47 28.88
N ALA A 80 -3.85 -10.60 29.44
CA ALA A 80 -2.97 -11.75 29.67
C ALA A 80 -2.31 -12.28 28.39
N ARG A 81 -3.04 -12.30 27.26
CA ARG A 81 -2.49 -12.72 25.95
C ARG A 81 -1.46 -11.72 25.42
N VAL A 82 -1.70 -10.42 25.59
CA VAL A 82 -0.76 -9.36 25.20
C VAL A 82 0.50 -9.43 26.05
N ASP A 83 0.35 -9.58 27.37
CA ASP A 83 1.47 -9.70 28.31
C ASP A 83 2.32 -10.92 27.98
N GLU A 84 1.72 -12.10 27.78
CA GLU A 84 2.44 -13.32 27.39
C GLU A 84 3.19 -13.14 26.05
N ALA A 85 2.58 -12.45 25.09
CA ALA A 85 3.19 -12.19 23.79
C ALA A 85 4.39 -11.24 23.90
N ILE A 86 4.32 -10.22 24.76
CA ILE A 86 5.41 -9.27 25.02
C ILE A 86 6.54 -9.97 25.78
N GLU A 87 6.23 -10.73 26.84
CA GLU A 87 7.23 -11.41 27.68
C GLU A 87 8.08 -12.42 26.88
N ARG A 88 7.48 -13.11 25.93
CA ARG A 88 8.18 -14.07 25.05
C ARG A 88 8.84 -13.42 23.85
N SER A 89 8.61 -12.13 23.62
CA SER A 89 9.10 -11.46 22.43
C SER A 89 10.60 -11.21 22.54
N PHE A 90 11.29 -11.39 21.41
CA PHE A 90 12.60 -10.81 21.25
C PHE A 90 12.53 -9.28 21.23
N LEU A 91 11.42 -8.65 20.86
CA LEU A 91 11.29 -7.20 20.74
C LEU A 91 10.61 -6.58 21.97
N SER A 92 10.85 -5.29 22.20
CA SER A 92 10.16 -4.50 23.21
C SER A 92 8.68 -4.32 22.87
N ALA A 93 7.86 -4.08 23.90
CA ALA A 93 6.44 -3.76 23.72
C ALA A 93 6.24 -2.55 22.78
N ASP A 94 7.09 -1.52 22.90
CA ASP A 94 7.00 -0.30 22.09
C ASP A 94 7.22 -0.59 20.60
N THR A 95 8.24 -1.39 20.27
CA THR A 95 8.49 -1.79 18.86
C THR A 95 7.35 -2.63 18.31
N LEU A 96 6.81 -3.58 19.10
CA LEU A 96 5.67 -4.39 18.68
C LEU A 96 4.44 -3.53 18.37
N ARG A 97 4.14 -2.54 19.23
CA ARG A 97 3.02 -1.61 19.10
C ARG A 97 3.16 -0.68 17.90
N LEU A 98 4.33 -0.07 17.71
CA LEU A 98 4.63 0.80 16.55
C LEU A 98 4.48 0.05 15.22
N ASN A 99 4.72 -1.26 15.23
CA ASN A 99 4.59 -2.14 14.08
C ASN A 99 3.28 -2.94 14.10
N GLY A 100 2.20 -2.43 14.71
CA GLY A 100 0.92 -3.13 14.85
C GLY A 100 0.24 -3.57 13.53
N SER A 101 0.76 -3.12 12.38
CA SER A 101 0.38 -3.64 11.07
C SER A 101 0.87 -5.06 10.76
N VAL A 102 1.84 -5.56 11.53
CA VAL A 102 2.48 -6.86 11.36
C VAL A 102 2.26 -7.69 12.63
N PRO A 103 1.81 -8.96 12.51
CA PRO A 103 1.64 -9.84 13.65
C PRO A 103 2.93 -10.00 14.49
N PRO A 104 2.84 -10.05 15.84
CA PRO A 104 4.02 -10.13 16.71
C PRO A 104 4.92 -11.34 16.45
N ASP A 105 4.35 -12.49 16.10
CA ASP A 105 5.10 -13.70 15.74
C ASP A 105 5.96 -13.49 14.49
N VAL A 106 5.42 -12.76 13.49
CA VAL A 106 6.17 -12.38 12.29
C VAL A 106 7.28 -11.40 12.64
N GLN A 107 7.00 -10.38 13.44
CA GLN A 107 8.02 -9.41 13.88
C GLN A 107 9.17 -10.10 14.63
N ASN A 108 8.85 -11.02 15.54
CA ASN A 108 9.83 -11.79 16.31
C ASN A 108 10.71 -12.66 15.42
N ARG A 109 10.11 -13.37 14.45
CA ARG A 109 10.86 -14.17 13.49
C ARG A 109 11.83 -13.32 12.68
N VAL A 110 11.39 -12.13 12.22
CA VAL A 110 12.27 -11.18 11.52
C VAL A 110 13.39 -10.70 12.44
N ALA A 111 13.08 -10.32 13.67
CA ALA A 111 14.09 -9.85 14.63
C ALA A 111 15.18 -10.90 14.92
N LEU A 112 14.80 -12.17 15.03
CA LEU A 112 15.74 -13.28 15.21
C LEU A 112 16.62 -13.52 13.98
N ASP A 113 16.04 -13.52 12.76
CA ASP A 113 16.82 -13.62 11.50
C ASP A 113 17.81 -12.45 11.36
N VAL A 114 17.36 -11.22 11.66
CA VAL A 114 18.22 -10.03 11.67
C VAL A 114 19.34 -10.17 12.69
N HIS A 115 19.04 -10.60 13.91
CA HIS A 115 20.05 -10.79 14.95
C HIS A 115 21.11 -11.81 14.53
N GLU A 116 20.71 -12.95 13.97
CA GLU A 116 21.65 -13.96 13.48
C GLU A 116 22.56 -13.43 12.36
N ARG A 117 22.01 -12.66 11.41
CA ARG A 117 22.78 -12.03 10.33
C ARG A 117 23.79 -11.00 10.84
N LEU A 118 23.37 -10.09 11.72
CA LEU A 118 24.23 -9.05 12.28
C LEU A 118 25.37 -9.67 13.12
N VAL A 119 25.07 -10.68 13.94
CA VAL A 119 26.09 -11.45 14.69
C VAL A 119 27.04 -12.20 13.74
N GLY A 120 26.53 -12.69 12.61
CA GLY A 120 27.31 -13.30 11.54
C GLY A 120 28.20 -12.32 10.77
N GLY A 121 28.11 -11.01 11.04
CA GLY A 121 28.90 -9.96 10.40
C GLY A 121 28.32 -9.44 9.08
N ASP A 122 27.05 -9.76 8.77
CA ASP A 122 26.35 -9.18 7.63
C ASP A 122 25.84 -7.77 7.98
N ASP A 123 26.50 -6.74 7.47
CA ASP A 123 26.14 -5.33 7.65
C ASP A 123 25.22 -4.79 6.53
N SER A 124 24.73 -5.63 5.62
CA SER A 124 23.90 -5.20 4.48
C SER A 124 22.55 -4.58 4.90
N LEU A 125 22.16 -4.78 6.15
CA LEU A 125 20.97 -4.18 6.76
C LEU A 125 21.25 -2.83 7.44
N ILE A 126 22.50 -2.42 7.58
CA ILE A 126 22.86 -1.18 8.29
C ILE A 126 23.23 -0.09 7.28
N TRP A 127 22.25 0.73 6.93
CA TRP A 127 22.45 1.85 6.00
C TRP A 127 21.51 3.02 6.30
N SER A 128 21.87 4.20 5.78
CA SER A 128 21.11 5.45 5.91
C SER A 128 21.08 6.18 4.57
N GLY A 129 19.94 6.78 4.22
CA GLY A 129 19.79 7.49 2.96
C GLY A 129 19.40 6.55 1.81
N PHE A 130 20.16 6.54 0.71
CA PHE A 130 19.89 5.66 -0.43
C PHE A 130 20.74 4.39 -0.36
N PRO A 131 20.14 3.19 -0.47
CA PRO A 131 20.85 1.93 -0.35
C PRO A 131 21.66 1.60 -1.62
N LYS A 132 22.71 0.81 -1.44
CA LYS A 132 23.36 0.06 -2.52
C LYS A 132 22.48 -1.10 -2.98
N GLN A 133 22.81 -1.67 -4.14
CA GLN A 133 22.12 -2.83 -4.69
C GLN A 133 22.00 -3.99 -3.69
N ILE A 134 23.10 -4.33 -3.01
CA ILE A 134 23.14 -5.46 -2.06
C ILE A 134 22.27 -5.20 -0.83
N GLU A 135 22.30 -3.97 -0.33
CA GLU A 135 21.53 -3.50 0.83
C GLU A 135 20.02 -3.51 0.51
N LEU A 136 19.63 -3.03 -0.68
CA LEU A 136 18.24 -3.03 -1.12
C LEU A 136 17.69 -4.43 -1.37
N VAL A 137 18.51 -5.33 -1.93
CA VAL A 137 18.14 -6.75 -2.07
C VAL A 137 17.94 -7.38 -0.70
N ALA A 138 18.83 -7.14 0.26
CA ALA A 138 18.74 -7.72 1.59
C ALA A 138 17.42 -7.40 2.30
N VAL A 139 17.02 -6.12 2.33
CA VAL A 139 15.72 -5.72 2.92
C VAL A 139 14.54 -6.23 2.08
N SER A 140 14.66 -6.24 0.75
CA SER A 140 13.59 -6.72 -0.14
C SER A 140 13.31 -8.22 0.03
N GLU A 141 14.34 -9.04 0.27
CA GLU A 141 14.16 -10.46 0.54
C GLU A 141 13.41 -10.71 1.84
N ILE A 142 13.67 -9.92 2.89
CA ILE A 142 12.93 -9.99 4.16
C ILE A 142 11.47 -9.56 3.93
N ILE A 143 11.23 -8.46 3.20
CA ILE A 143 9.88 -7.97 2.93
C ILE A 143 9.05 -9.02 2.17
N VAL A 144 9.61 -9.61 1.11
CA VAL A 144 8.92 -10.63 0.29
C VAL A 144 8.74 -11.93 1.08
N GLY A 145 9.75 -12.35 1.85
CA GLY A 145 9.73 -13.63 2.56
C GLY A 145 8.87 -13.63 3.83
N ALA A 146 8.81 -12.51 4.56
CA ALA A 146 8.24 -12.47 5.91
C ALA A 146 7.07 -11.49 6.08
N LEU A 147 7.02 -10.39 5.32
CA LEU A 147 6.03 -9.33 5.51
C LEU A 147 4.90 -9.38 4.48
N SER A 148 5.09 -8.76 3.31
CA SER A 148 4.06 -8.60 2.28
C SER A 148 3.99 -9.73 1.24
N GLY A 149 4.67 -10.86 1.47
CA GLY A 149 4.80 -11.97 0.53
C GLY A 149 3.54 -12.32 -0.27
N PRO A 150 2.41 -12.69 0.37
CA PRO A 150 1.19 -13.06 -0.37
C PRO A 150 0.69 -11.96 -1.33
N ARG A 151 0.69 -10.69 -0.89
CA ARG A 151 0.23 -9.55 -1.72
C ARG A 151 1.17 -9.26 -2.88
N LEU A 152 2.47 -9.45 -2.66
CA LEU A 152 3.50 -9.27 -3.68
C LEU A 152 3.44 -10.40 -4.72
N HIS A 153 3.21 -11.64 -4.26
CA HIS A 153 3.09 -12.82 -5.11
C HIS A 153 1.89 -12.72 -6.07
N ASP A 154 0.76 -12.16 -5.59
CA ASP A 154 -0.43 -11.90 -6.43
C ASP A 154 -0.17 -10.88 -7.55
N LEU A 155 0.84 -10.03 -7.37
CA LEU A 155 1.31 -9.06 -8.36
C LEU A 155 2.56 -9.53 -9.12
N GLY A 156 2.90 -10.82 -9.03
CA GLY A 156 4.00 -11.42 -9.79
C GLY A 156 5.41 -11.22 -9.20
N ILE A 157 5.54 -10.55 -8.05
CA ILE A 157 6.82 -10.35 -7.35
C ILE A 157 7.02 -11.51 -6.38
N LYS A 158 7.97 -12.40 -6.66
CA LYS A 158 8.23 -13.65 -5.92
C LYS A 158 9.58 -13.69 -5.22
N SER A 159 10.43 -12.68 -5.40
CA SER A 159 11.72 -12.58 -4.72
C SER A 159 12.09 -11.13 -4.44
N GLY A 160 12.96 -10.92 -3.46
CA GLY A 160 13.52 -9.60 -3.15
C GLY A 160 14.29 -9.00 -4.33
N ALA A 161 14.97 -9.83 -5.12
CA ALA A 161 15.61 -9.39 -6.37
C ALA A 161 14.61 -8.79 -7.39
N GLN A 162 13.41 -9.37 -7.53
CA GLN A 162 12.37 -8.83 -8.41
C GLN A 162 11.83 -7.50 -7.88
N LEU A 163 11.55 -7.42 -6.57
CA LEU A 163 11.11 -6.17 -5.92
C LEU A 163 12.15 -5.05 -6.09
N THR A 164 13.43 -5.38 -5.86
CA THR A 164 14.56 -4.47 -6.07
C THR A 164 14.63 -3.96 -7.50
N TRP A 165 14.40 -4.83 -8.49
CA TRP A 165 14.37 -4.42 -9.90
C TRP A 165 13.29 -3.36 -10.14
N HIS A 166 12.07 -3.54 -9.63
CA HIS A 166 11.00 -2.54 -9.76
C HIS A 166 11.40 -1.19 -9.18
N LEU A 167 11.95 -1.18 -7.95
CA LEU A 167 12.38 0.04 -7.25
C LEU A 167 13.49 0.77 -7.99
N ASN A 168 14.52 0.04 -8.43
CA ASN A 168 15.63 0.62 -9.19
C ASN A 168 15.22 1.13 -10.56
N SER A 169 14.37 0.39 -11.28
CA SER A 169 13.88 0.82 -12.59
C SER A 169 13.04 2.10 -12.49
N LEU A 170 12.28 2.29 -11.40
CA LEU A 170 11.50 3.50 -11.16
C LEU A 170 12.35 4.70 -10.72
N SER A 171 13.40 4.48 -9.93
CA SER A 171 14.31 5.55 -9.46
C SER A 171 15.21 6.14 -10.55
N GLN A 172 15.28 5.53 -11.73
CA GLN A 172 16.03 6.06 -12.87
C GLN A 172 15.41 7.36 -13.41
N SER A 173 16.22 8.18 -14.08
CA SER A 173 15.82 9.50 -14.61
C SER A 173 14.56 9.46 -15.50
N GLY A 174 14.33 8.36 -16.22
CA GLY A 174 13.14 8.18 -17.05
C GLY A 174 11.83 7.89 -16.28
N GLY A 175 11.90 7.61 -14.98
CA GLY A 175 10.76 7.35 -14.09
C GLY A 175 9.77 6.31 -14.61
N LEU A 176 8.48 6.53 -14.35
CA LEU A 176 7.40 5.62 -14.76
C LEU A 176 7.42 5.29 -16.26
N SER A 177 7.62 6.28 -17.14
CA SER A 177 7.62 6.03 -18.59
C SER A 177 8.76 5.10 -19.03
N ALA A 178 9.97 5.26 -18.47
CA ALA A 178 11.07 4.35 -18.75
C ALA A 178 10.86 2.97 -18.12
N TYR A 179 10.34 2.92 -16.89
CA TYR A 179 9.96 1.67 -16.23
C TYR A 179 8.95 0.86 -17.06
N LEU A 180 7.87 1.49 -17.54
CA LEU A 180 6.87 0.81 -18.37
C LEU A 180 7.45 0.33 -19.71
N ARG A 181 8.40 1.06 -20.30
CA ARG A 181 9.13 0.58 -21.49
C ARG A 181 9.99 -0.65 -21.18
N GLN A 182 10.65 -0.67 -20.03
CA GLN A 182 11.44 -1.85 -19.59
C GLN A 182 10.53 -3.05 -19.34
N VAL A 183 9.37 -2.84 -18.70
CA VAL A 183 8.35 -3.89 -18.53
C VAL A 183 7.89 -4.42 -19.89
N ALA A 184 7.53 -3.52 -20.82
CA ALA A 184 7.07 -3.90 -22.15
C ALA A 184 8.13 -4.67 -22.97
N ALA A 185 9.40 -4.31 -22.82
CA ALA A 185 10.52 -5.00 -23.48
C ALA A 185 10.78 -6.41 -22.90
N GLY A 186 10.43 -6.66 -21.64
CA GLY A 186 10.61 -7.94 -20.95
C GLY A 186 9.45 -8.93 -21.13
N ILE A 187 8.44 -8.61 -21.93
CA ILE A 187 7.24 -9.45 -22.11
C ILE A 187 7.58 -10.72 -22.88
N LEU A 188 7.19 -11.86 -22.34
CA LEU A 188 7.42 -13.17 -22.96
C LEU A 188 6.38 -13.45 -24.07
N PRO A 189 6.73 -14.27 -25.08
CA PRO A 189 5.77 -14.71 -26.09
C PRO A 189 4.52 -15.33 -25.47
N GLY A 190 3.34 -14.86 -25.88
CA GLY A 190 2.05 -15.33 -25.37
C GLY A 190 1.47 -14.54 -24.18
N GLN A 191 2.20 -13.54 -23.66
CA GLN A 191 1.67 -12.62 -22.65
C GLN A 191 1.02 -11.39 -23.30
N SER A 192 -0.06 -10.90 -22.69
CA SER A 192 -0.72 -9.65 -23.08
C SER A 192 0.09 -8.45 -22.61
N VAL A 193 0.37 -7.52 -23.54
CA VAL A 193 1.02 -6.24 -23.21
C VAL A 193 0.17 -5.42 -22.26
N SER A 194 -1.14 -5.36 -22.50
CA SER A 194 -2.06 -4.61 -21.64
C SER A 194 -2.03 -5.13 -20.21
N ASP A 195 -2.12 -6.45 -20.03
CA ASP A 195 -2.19 -7.06 -18.70
C ASP A 195 -0.90 -6.81 -17.91
N LYS A 196 0.26 -6.85 -18.59
CA LYS A 196 1.55 -6.58 -17.96
C LYS A 196 1.76 -5.12 -17.60
N ILE A 197 1.25 -4.20 -18.41
CA ILE A 197 1.24 -2.78 -18.07
C ILE A 197 0.30 -2.52 -16.89
N ASP A 198 -0.88 -3.13 -16.86
CA ASP A 198 -1.83 -3.01 -15.74
C ASP A 198 -1.23 -3.57 -14.43
N GLU A 199 -0.56 -4.73 -14.50
CA GLU A 199 0.18 -5.31 -13.38
C GLU A 199 1.28 -4.36 -12.89
N ALA A 200 2.07 -3.79 -13.80
CA ALA A 200 3.12 -2.82 -13.47
C ALA A 200 2.57 -1.55 -12.80
N LEU A 201 1.45 -1.02 -13.28
CA LEU A 201 0.78 0.13 -12.66
C LEU A 201 0.24 -0.20 -11.26
N LYS A 202 -0.28 -1.41 -11.04
CA LYS A 202 -0.68 -1.90 -9.72
C LYS A 202 0.53 -2.03 -8.78
N ILE A 203 1.67 -2.49 -9.28
CA ILE A 203 2.92 -2.55 -8.51
C ILE A 203 3.35 -1.15 -8.09
N VAL A 204 3.40 -0.20 -9.02
CA VAL A 204 3.75 1.20 -8.72
C VAL A 204 2.86 1.76 -7.61
N ARG A 205 1.54 1.64 -7.76
CA ARG A 205 0.56 2.23 -6.84
C ARG A 205 0.50 1.53 -5.49
N ASN A 206 0.36 0.21 -5.48
CA ASN A 206 0.07 -0.54 -4.26
C ASN A 206 1.34 -0.98 -3.55
N VAL A 207 2.40 -1.29 -4.30
CA VAL A 207 3.65 -1.79 -3.73
C VAL A 207 4.61 -0.64 -3.48
N VAL A 208 5.08 0.04 -4.53
CA VAL A 208 6.16 1.01 -4.42
C VAL A 208 5.74 2.24 -3.63
N ALA A 209 4.57 2.82 -3.93
CA ALA A 209 4.09 4.01 -3.25
C ALA A 209 3.44 3.75 -1.88
N PHE A 210 3.20 2.48 -1.48
CA PHE A 210 2.43 2.19 -0.26
C PHE A 210 2.99 1.04 0.58
N HIS A 211 2.91 -0.21 0.11
CA HIS A 211 3.32 -1.36 0.94
C HIS A 211 4.82 -1.37 1.25
N PHE A 212 5.67 -1.09 0.26
CA PHE A 212 7.11 -1.10 0.42
C PHE A 212 7.62 -0.08 1.46
N PRO A 213 7.32 1.23 1.39
CA PRO A 213 7.80 2.19 2.39
C PRO A 213 7.31 1.86 3.80
N ARG A 214 6.07 1.38 3.93
CA ARG A 214 5.53 0.93 5.22
C ARG A 214 6.31 -0.26 5.79
N ASP A 215 6.53 -1.29 4.98
CA ASP A 215 7.26 -2.49 5.40
C ASP A 215 8.73 -2.18 5.68
N LEU A 216 9.33 -1.29 4.89
CA LEU A 216 10.68 -0.79 5.12
C LEU A 216 10.78 -0.08 6.48
N MET A 217 9.79 0.73 6.85
CA MET A 217 9.75 1.35 8.18
C MET A 217 9.50 0.36 9.33
N VAL A 218 8.80 -0.75 9.08
CA VAL A 218 8.72 -1.85 10.05
C VAL A 218 10.10 -2.45 10.29
N LEU A 219 10.84 -2.72 9.21
CA LEU A 219 12.20 -3.22 9.30
C LEU A 219 13.15 -2.24 9.98
N ASP A 220 13.06 -0.95 9.67
CA ASP A 220 13.86 0.11 10.30
C ASP A 220 13.77 0.05 11.84
N ARG A 221 12.54 -0.06 12.38
CA ARG A 221 12.32 -0.15 13.83
C ARG A 221 12.82 -1.46 14.44
N ILE A 222 12.54 -2.59 13.78
CA ILE A 222 13.00 -3.90 14.23
C ILE A 222 14.53 -3.93 14.27
N ILE A 223 15.17 -3.60 13.14
CA ILE A 223 16.62 -3.66 13.00
C ILE A 223 17.31 -2.64 13.92
N SER A 224 16.72 -1.46 14.13
CA SER A 224 17.24 -0.48 15.10
C SER A 224 17.28 -1.03 16.52
N GLU A 225 16.23 -1.75 16.95
CA GLU A 225 16.22 -2.37 18.28
C GLU A 225 17.25 -3.52 18.36
N VAL A 226 17.35 -4.36 17.33
CA VAL A 226 18.35 -5.43 17.30
C VAL A 226 19.78 -4.87 17.30
N ALA A 227 20.05 -3.86 16.48
CA ALA A 227 21.36 -3.19 16.39
C ALA A 227 21.75 -2.55 17.71
N GLY A 228 20.80 -1.89 18.40
CA GLY A 228 21.03 -1.29 19.71
C GLY A 228 21.43 -2.32 20.78
N ARG A 229 20.92 -3.56 20.70
CA ARG A 229 21.34 -4.65 21.62
C ARG A 229 22.73 -5.20 21.33
N LEU A 230 23.23 -4.98 20.11
CA LEU A 230 24.57 -5.39 19.66
C LEU A 230 25.57 -4.22 19.70
N ASP A 231 25.21 -3.08 20.30
CA ASP A 231 26.01 -1.85 20.32
C ASP A 231 26.43 -1.37 18.91
N MET A 232 25.59 -1.64 17.90
CA MET A 232 25.79 -1.23 16.51
C MET A 232 25.02 0.05 16.20
N THR A 233 25.50 0.81 15.21
CA THR A 233 24.74 1.96 14.69
C THR A 233 23.43 1.48 14.05
N PRO A 234 22.27 2.04 14.41
CA PRO A 234 21.00 1.67 13.81
C PRO A 234 20.92 2.15 12.34
N PRO A 235 20.13 1.48 11.49
CA PRO A 235 19.81 1.99 10.17
C PRO A 235 18.96 3.27 10.23
N ASN A 236 18.82 3.93 9.09
CA ASN A 236 17.81 4.97 8.89
C ASN A 236 17.27 4.92 7.45
N TYR A 237 16.15 4.23 7.30
CA TYR A 237 15.53 4.02 5.99
C TYR A 237 14.52 5.11 5.60
N SER A 238 14.24 6.07 6.49
CA SER A 238 13.17 7.08 6.32
C SER A 238 13.29 7.84 4.99
N ILE A 239 14.50 8.25 4.61
CA ILE A 239 14.78 8.99 3.37
C ILE A 239 14.39 8.16 2.14
N TYR A 240 14.74 6.87 2.12
CA TYR A 240 14.40 6.01 0.99
C TYR A 240 12.91 5.64 0.99
N ALA A 241 12.31 5.43 2.16
CA ALA A 241 10.88 5.20 2.29
C ALA A 241 10.09 6.38 1.71
N GLU A 242 10.41 7.61 2.14
CA GLU A 242 9.81 8.84 1.61
C GLU A 242 9.99 8.97 0.09
N ALA A 243 11.19 8.68 -0.41
CA ALA A 243 11.45 8.69 -1.85
C ALA A 243 10.56 7.68 -2.59
N THR A 244 10.37 6.47 -2.06
CA THR A 244 9.50 5.46 -2.70
C THR A 244 8.03 5.82 -2.67
N GLU A 245 7.55 6.37 -1.55
CA GLU A 245 6.18 6.87 -1.38
C GLU A 245 5.85 7.95 -2.42
N ASN A 246 6.80 8.83 -2.70
CA ASN A 246 6.68 9.90 -3.69
C ASN A 246 7.16 9.50 -5.11
N LEU A 247 7.31 8.20 -5.39
CA LEU A 247 7.76 7.67 -6.69
C LEU A 247 9.06 8.32 -7.21
N PHE A 248 9.98 8.59 -6.30
CA PHE A 248 11.29 9.21 -6.50
C PHE A 248 11.22 10.62 -7.10
N MET A 249 10.12 11.33 -6.85
CA MET A 249 9.97 12.76 -7.15
C MET A 249 10.03 13.60 -5.87
N PRO A 250 10.34 14.90 -5.98
CA PRO A 250 10.18 15.80 -4.85
C PRO A 250 8.74 15.74 -4.34
N TRP A 251 8.55 15.68 -3.02
CA TRP A 251 7.25 15.50 -2.40
C TRP A 251 6.24 16.59 -2.81
N THR A 252 6.71 17.84 -3.01
CA THR A 252 5.85 18.94 -3.47
C THR A 252 5.29 18.70 -4.87
N ILE A 253 6.06 18.03 -5.73
CA ILE A 253 5.66 17.67 -7.09
C ILE A 253 4.71 16.47 -7.06
N ALA A 254 4.98 15.49 -6.20
CA ALA A 254 4.10 14.33 -6.01
C ALA A 254 2.73 14.75 -5.45
N ALA A 255 2.70 15.70 -4.51
CA ALA A 255 1.48 16.23 -3.90
C ALA A 255 0.52 16.88 -4.92
N LEU A 256 1.01 17.33 -6.08
CA LEU A 256 0.15 17.91 -7.12
C LEU A 256 -0.91 16.92 -7.65
N ASP A 257 -0.71 15.61 -7.48
CA ASP A 257 -1.71 14.58 -7.82
C ASP A 257 -2.99 14.77 -6.99
N GLU A 258 -2.87 15.19 -5.74
CA GLU A 258 -4.00 15.53 -4.87
C GLU A 258 -4.76 16.79 -5.34
N TYR A 259 -4.07 17.68 -6.04
CA TYR A 259 -4.63 18.88 -6.68
C TYR A 259 -5.13 18.62 -8.11
N GLY A 260 -5.10 17.36 -8.56
CA GLY A 260 -5.62 16.97 -9.88
C GLY A 260 -4.61 17.09 -11.03
N ILE A 261 -3.32 17.29 -10.73
CA ILE A 261 -2.23 17.18 -11.73
C ILE A 261 -1.60 15.79 -11.61
N PRO A 262 -1.85 14.88 -12.57
CA PRO A 262 -1.20 13.59 -12.60
C PRO A 262 0.31 13.68 -12.43
N ILE A 263 0.87 12.76 -11.67
CA ILE A 263 2.29 12.77 -11.29
C ILE A 263 3.25 12.86 -12.48
N GLN A 264 2.86 12.32 -13.65
CA GLN A 264 3.65 12.38 -14.89
C GLN A 264 3.71 13.79 -15.48
N ILE A 265 2.65 14.58 -15.31
CA ILE A 265 2.60 15.99 -15.70
C ILE A 265 3.40 16.81 -14.70
N GLY A 266 3.21 16.56 -13.40
CA GLY A 266 4.02 17.17 -12.33
C GLY A 266 5.52 17.00 -12.59
N LYS A 267 5.95 15.80 -13.02
CA LYS A 267 7.35 15.55 -13.39
C LYS A 267 7.87 16.44 -14.51
N LYS A 268 7.10 16.64 -15.59
CA LYS A 268 7.48 17.52 -16.71
C LYS A 268 7.58 18.98 -16.28
N LEU A 269 6.73 19.37 -15.34
CA LEU A 269 6.73 20.71 -14.76
C LEU A 269 7.78 20.90 -13.66
N SER A 270 8.34 19.82 -13.10
CA SER A 270 9.23 19.88 -11.92
C SER A 270 10.42 20.84 -12.05
N GLY A 271 10.96 21.04 -13.26
CA GLY A 271 12.05 22.00 -13.49
C GLY A 271 11.63 23.48 -13.45
N LEU A 272 10.33 23.76 -13.49
CA LEU A 272 9.74 25.10 -13.48
C LEU A 272 9.10 25.47 -12.13
N LEU A 273 9.07 24.53 -11.19
CA LEU A 273 8.36 24.66 -9.91
C LEU A 273 9.34 24.53 -8.75
N ASP A 274 9.05 25.21 -7.63
CA ASP A 274 9.73 24.97 -6.36
C ASP A 274 9.57 23.49 -5.94
N GLN A 275 10.62 22.89 -5.42
CA GLN A 275 10.70 21.46 -5.08
C GLN A 275 10.75 21.20 -3.57
N TYR A 276 10.65 22.26 -2.75
CA TYR A 276 10.88 22.21 -1.30
C TYR A 276 9.71 22.79 -0.50
N ASP A 277 8.97 23.73 -1.06
CA ASP A 277 7.84 24.42 -0.42
C ASP A 277 6.58 24.33 -1.28
N LEU A 278 5.56 23.63 -0.79
CA LEU A 278 4.30 23.39 -1.52
C LEU A 278 3.58 24.70 -1.87
N ASP A 279 3.57 25.70 -0.99
CA ASP A 279 2.89 26.97 -1.27
C ASP A 279 3.56 27.70 -2.43
N ARG A 280 4.89 27.62 -2.51
CA ARG A 280 5.66 28.16 -3.65
C ARG A 280 5.45 27.33 -4.91
N THR A 281 5.44 26.00 -4.80
CA THR A 281 5.13 25.10 -5.93
C THR A 281 3.78 25.47 -6.55
N LEU A 282 2.75 25.72 -5.73
CA LEU A 282 1.42 26.11 -6.21
C LEU A 282 1.41 27.53 -6.82
N GLN A 283 2.17 28.47 -6.26
CA GLN A 283 2.33 29.81 -6.84
C GLN A 283 3.04 29.77 -8.20
N ASP A 284 4.11 29.01 -8.31
CA ASP A 284 4.83 28.79 -9.56
C ASP A 284 3.90 28.11 -10.57
N LEU A 285 3.15 27.09 -10.15
CA LEU A 285 2.19 26.39 -11.02
C LEU A 285 1.13 27.34 -11.57
N ARG A 286 0.62 28.29 -10.78
CA ARG A 286 -0.30 29.33 -11.27
C ARG A 286 0.35 30.30 -12.27
N ALA A 287 1.65 30.57 -12.11
CA ALA A 287 2.38 31.53 -12.93
C ALA A 287 2.95 30.91 -14.22
N VAL A 288 3.07 29.58 -14.31
CA VAL A 288 3.58 28.88 -15.48
C VAL A 288 2.69 29.13 -16.71
N ASP A 289 3.31 29.68 -17.76
CA ASP A 289 2.71 29.75 -19.08
C ASP A 289 2.77 28.38 -19.77
N VAL A 290 1.72 27.59 -19.57
CA VAL A 290 1.59 26.22 -20.07
C VAL A 290 1.70 26.14 -21.61
N GLY A 291 1.41 27.24 -22.32
CA GLY A 291 1.51 27.33 -23.78
C GLY A 291 2.95 27.19 -24.30
N ASN A 292 3.94 27.56 -23.47
CA ASN A 292 5.36 27.54 -23.83
C ASN A 292 6.10 26.28 -23.39
N VAL A 293 5.45 25.37 -22.66
CA VAL A 293 6.06 24.12 -22.22
C VAL A 293 6.00 23.08 -23.34
N THR A 294 7.11 22.88 -24.05
CA THR A 294 7.19 21.98 -25.23
C THR A 294 6.99 20.50 -24.90
N GLU A 295 7.18 20.11 -23.63
CA GLU A 295 7.07 18.73 -23.16
C GLU A 295 5.61 18.30 -22.90
N LEU A 296 4.68 19.27 -22.80
CA LEU A 296 3.27 19.03 -22.60
C LEU A 296 2.52 18.94 -23.93
N THR A 297 1.75 17.86 -24.08
CA THR A 297 0.77 17.68 -25.15
C THR A 297 -0.39 18.67 -25.01
N GLU A 298 -1.17 18.86 -26.07
CA GLU A 298 -2.34 19.73 -26.06
C GLU A 298 -3.35 19.35 -24.95
N PHE A 299 -3.57 18.06 -24.76
CA PHE A 299 -4.42 17.56 -23.68
C PHE A 299 -3.87 17.90 -22.29
N GLU A 300 -2.58 17.64 -22.04
CA GLU A 300 -1.95 17.93 -20.75
C GLU A 300 -1.96 19.43 -20.45
N ARG A 301 -1.78 20.28 -21.47
CA ARG A 301 -1.90 21.74 -21.32
C ARG A 301 -3.30 22.14 -20.87
N GLY A 302 -4.34 21.57 -21.48
CA GLY A 302 -5.72 21.82 -21.09
C GLY A 302 -6.02 21.38 -19.65
N LEU A 303 -5.48 20.23 -19.24
CA LEU A 303 -5.64 19.74 -17.86
C LEU A 303 -4.96 20.67 -16.85
N VAL A 304 -3.70 21.06 -17.09
CA VAL A 304 -2.97 21.98 -16.21
C VAL A 304 -3.71 23.32 -16.12
N ALA A 305 -4.16 23.88 -17.24
CA ALA A 305 -4.92 25.13 -17.25
C ALA A 305 -6.21 25.03 -16.43
N SER A 306 -6.92 23.89 -16.52
CA SER A 306 -8.14 23.69 -15.72
C SER A 306 -7.85 23.66 -14.22
N VAL A 307 -6.71 23.10 -13.80
CA VAL A 307 -6.30 23.11 -12.39
C VAL A 307 -5.87 24.52 -11.96
N GLN A 308 -5.13 25.26 -12.80
CA GLN A 308 -4.73 26.65 -12.53
C GLN A 308 -5.92 27.58 -12.22
N GLU A 309 -7.10 27.33 -12.80
CA GLU A 309 -8.33 28.08 -12.50
C GLU A 309 -8.93 27.76 -11.13
N THR A 310 -8.64 26.56 -10.60
CA THR A 310 -9.23 26.05 -9.35
C THR A 310 -8.37 26.26 -8.11
N ILE A 311 -7.05 26.35 -8.28
CA ILE A 311 -6.12 26.54 -7.17
C ILE A 311 -6.02 28.00 -6.80
#